data_AF-A0A3A0AIL3-F1
#
_entry.id   AF-A0A3A0AIL3-F1
#
_cell.length_a   1.000
_cell.length_b   1.000
_cell.length_c   1.000
_cell.angle_alpha   90.00
_cell.angle_beta   90.00
_cell.angle_gamma   90.00
#
_symmetry.space_group_name_H-M   'P 1'
#
loop_
_entity.id
_entity.type
_entity.pdbx_description
1 polymer ?
#
loop_
_entity_poly.entity_id
_entity_poly.type
_entity_poly.pdbx_seq_one_letter_code
_entity_poly.pdbx_strand_id
1 'polypeptide(L)'
;MVQTTECEQGDEPLNPTELFCLNPSCPAKGQPGEGNIQIHSQAEERCRCRVCGATFRASKGTLFYRLRTDAAVVVLVLTLLAYGCPTPAAAKALALDERTIKSWWQRTGAHCESFHK
;
A
#
# COMPACT_ATOMS: atom_id res chain seq x y z
N MET A 1 12.50 -23.47 21.40
CA MET A 1 13.20 -22.51 20.52
C MET A 1 12.14 -21.86 19.66
N VAL A 2 11.62 -20.72 20.10
CA VAL A 2 10.74 -19.90 19.26
C VAL A 2 11.69 -19.03 18.44
N GLN A 3 11.78 -19.30 17.15
CA GLN A 3 12.52 -18.44 16.23
C GLN A 3 11.85 -17.07 16.29
N THR A 4 12.56 -16.09 16.84
CA THR A 4 12.26 -14.68 16.65
C THR A 4 12.41 -14.40 15.16
N THR A 5 11.30 -14.37 14.44
CA THR A 5 11.26 -13.73 13.12
C THR A 5 11.42 -12.24 13.37
N GLU A 6 12.65 -11.77 13.21
CA GLU A 6 13.00 -10.37 13.09
C GLU A 6 12.19 -9.79 11.91
N CYS A 7 11.22 -8.93 12.21
CA CYS A 7 10.52 -8.15 11.19
C CYS A 7 11.46 -7.03 10.70
N GLU A 8 12.44 -7.39 9.88
CA GLU A 8 13.26 -6.45 9.12
C GLU A 8 12.46 -5.92 7.92
N GLN A 9 11.55 -4.97 8.15
CA GLN A 9 10.81 -4.35 7.04
C GLN A 9 10.66 -2.86 7.27
N GLY A 10 11.66 -2.12 6.80
CA GLY A 10 11.66 -0.66 6.83
C GLY A 10 12.88 -0.08 6.16
N ASP A 11 13.12 -0.41 4.87
CA ASP A 11 13.81 0.40 3.83
C ASP A 11 14.11 -0.45 2.58
N GLU A 12 13.14 -1.20 2.03
CA GLU A 12 13.39 -1.86 0.74
C GLU A 12 13.35 -0.80 -0.38
N PRO A 13 14.43 -0.61 -1.17
CA PRO A 13 14.47 0.39 -2.22
C PRO A 13 13.37 0.13 -3.26
N LEU A 14 12.77 1.21 -3.76
CA LEU A 14 11.70 1.13 -4.76
C LEU A 14 12.12 0.30 -5.97
N ASN A 15 11.36 -0.76 -6.25
CA ASN A 15 11.58 -1.58 -7.43
C ASN A 15 10.69 -1.10 -8.59
N PRO A 16 11.26 -0.50 -9.66
CA PRO A 16 10.47 0.03 -10.76
C PRO A 16 9.86 -1.06 -11.66
N THR A 17 10.32 -2.31 -11.53
CA THR A 17 9.86 -3.46 -12.32
C THR A 17 8.46 -3.91 -11.91
N GLU A 18 8.11 -3.73 -10.62
CA GLU A 18 6.79 -4.09 -10.09
C GLU A 18 5.75 -2.99 -10.27
N LEU A 19 6.17 -1.81 -10.72
CA LEU A 19 5.31 -0.64 -10.89
C LEU A 19 4.79 -0.52 -12.31
N PHE A 20 3.59 0.03 -12.44
CA PHE A 20 2.93 0.26 -13.73
C PHE A 20 2.29 1.64 -13.80
N CYS A 21 2.01 2.11 -15.03
CA CYS A 21 1.38 3.42 -15.20
C CYS A 21 -0.10 3.36 -14.80
N LEU A 22 -0.51 4.32 -13.95
CA LEU A 22 -1.90 4.49 -13.50
C LEU A 22 -2.71 5.46 -14.37
N ASN A 23 -2.08 6.10 -15.36
CA ASN A 23 -2.78 7.03 -16.23
C ASN A 23 -3.72 6.25 -17.17
N PRO A 24 -5.05 6.44 -17.08
CA PRO A 24 -6.01 5.69 -17.90
C PRO A 24 -5.81 5.90 -19.41
N SER A 25 -5.25 7.04 -19.81
CA SER A 25 -5.03 7.41 -21.21
C SER A 25 -3.65 7.02 -21.74
N CYS A 26 -2.82 6.35 -20.93
CA CYS A 26 -1.47 5.94 -21.34
C CYS A 26 -1.50 4.54 -21.98
N PRO A 27 -0.82 4.32 -23.11
CA PRO A 27 -0.72 2.99 -23.70
C PRO A 27 0.08 2.00 -22.81
N ALA A 28 0.97 2.50 -21.95
CA ALA A 28 1.70 1.68 -20.97
C ALA A 28 0.93 1.46 -19.65
N LYS A 29 -0.38 1.72 -19.63
CA LYS A 29 -1.24 1.50 -18.45
C LYS A 29 -1.24 0.02 -18.09
N GLY A 30 -0.99 -0.28 -16.81
CA GLY A 30 -1.09 -1.66 -16.29
C GLY A 30 0.00 -2.62 -16.80
N GLN A 31 1.05 -2.14 -17.44
CA GLN A 31 2.17 -2.95 -17.93
C GLN A 31 3.38 -2.85 -16.98
N PRO A 32 3.54 -3.76 -16.01
CA PRO A 32 4.74 -3.85 -15.19
C PRO A 32 5.91 -4.47 -15.99
N GLY A 33 7.14 -4.29 -15.53
CA GLY A 33 8.34 -4.97 -16.08
C GLY A 33 8.88 -4.46 -17.42
N GLU A 34 8.10 -3.68 -18.18
CA GLU A 34 8.46 -3.20 -19.53
C GLU A 34 9.45 -2.01 -19.55
N GLY A 35 10.10 -1.68 -18.42
CA GLY A 35 11.02 -0.54 -18.33
C GLY A 35 10.38 0.84 -18.57
N ASN A 36 9.04 0.90 -18.59
CA ASN A 36 8.25 2.11 -18.82
C ASN A 36 8.26 3.07 -17.62
N ILE A 37 8.63 2.58 -16.43
CA ILE A 37 8.61 3.33 -15.18
C ILE A 37 10.05 3.61 -14.73
N GLN A 38 10.32 4.87 -14.39
CA GLN A 38 11.59 5.31 -13.83
C GLN A 38 11.37 5.93 -12.46
N ILE A 39 12.29 5.68 -11.53
CA ILE A 39 12.30 6.32 -10.22
C ILE A 39 12.73 7.78 -10.39
N HIS A 40 11.85 8.70 -10.00
CA HIS A 40 12.09 10.13 -10.01
C HIS A 40 12.66 10.62 -8.68
N SER A 41 12.23 10.02 -7.56
CA SER A 41 12.78 10.27 -6.23
C SER A 41 12.57 9.04 -5.36
N GLN A 42 13.66 8.45 -4.86
CA GLN A 42 13.63 7.36 -3.88
C GLN A 42 13.02 7.85 -2.55
N ALA A 43 13.54 8.97 -2.01
CA ALA A 43 13.11 9.53 -0.73
C ALA A 43 11.64 9.93 -0.68
N GLU A 44 11.05 10.37 -1.80
CA GLU A 44 9.63 10.72 -1.87
C GLU A 44 8.75 9.60 -2.43
N GLU A 45 9.34 8.44 -2.74
CA GLU A 45 8.72 7.32 -3.42
C GLU A 45 7.99 7.70 -4.72
N ARG A 46 8.56 8.62 -5.50
CA ARG A 46 7.96 9.12 -6.74
C ARG A 46 8.57 8.44 -7.95
N CYS A 47 7.70 8.01 -8.83
CA CYS A 47 8.02 7.40 -10.12
C CYS A 47 7.44 8.24 -11.26
N ARG A 48 8.05 8.12 -12.44
CA ARG A 48 7.64 8.77 -13.67
C ARG A 48 7.50 7.74 -14.77
N CYS A 49 6.39 7.79 -15.48
CA CYS A 49 6.21 7.02 -16.71
C CYS A 49 6.98 7.69 -17.86
N ARG A 50 7.80 6.93 -18.58
CA ARG A 50 8.54 7.41 -19.76
C ARG A 50 7.64 7.65 -20.97
N VAL A 51 6.53 6.94 -21.06
CA VAL A 51 5.62 6.99 -22.22
C VAL A 51 4.70 8.20 -22.17
N CYS A 52 4.02 8.45 -21.05
CA CYS A 52 3.09 9.59 -20.92
C CYS A 52 3.64 10.74 -20.08
N GLY A 53 4.85 10.61 -19.52
CA GLY A 53 5.48 11.65 -18.69
C GLY A 53 4.88 11.84 -17.29
N ALA A 54 3.77 11.18 -16.97
CA ALA A 54 3.05 11.35 -15.72
C ALA A 54 3.88 10.87 -14.52
N THR A 55 3.79 11.61 -13.41
CA THR A 55 4.42 11.27 -12.13
C THR A 55 3.38 10.74 -11.14
N PHE A 56 3.76 9.73 -10.37
CA PHE A 56 2.92 9.15 -9.33
C PHE A 56 3.79 8.62 -8.19
N ARG A 57 3.22 8.51 -6.98
CA ARG A 57 3.88 7.79 -5.90
C ARG A 57 3.74 6.29 -6.11
N ALA A 58 4.74 5.50 -5.75
CA ALA A 58 4.65 4.04 -5.85
C ALA A 58 3.49 3.46 -5.04
N SER A 59 3.20 4.05 -3.87
CA SER A 59 2.04 3.69 -3.06
C SER A 59 0.69 4.08 -3.69
N LYS A 60 0.65 4.86 -4.78
CA LYS A 60 -0.61 5.29 -5.43
C LYS A 60 -1.33 4.07 -5.99
N GLY A 61 -2.62 3.95 -5.68
CA GLY A 61 -3.42 2.79 -6.08
C GLY A 61 -3.26 1.57 -5.17
N THR A 62 -2.55 1.69 -4.06
CA THR A 62 -2.50 0.67 -3.00
C THR A 62 -3.24 1.15 -1.75
N LEU A 63 -3.53 0.23 -0.83
CA LEU A 63 -4.10 0.53 0.49
C LEU A 63 -3.23 1.52 1.30
N PHE A 64 -1.92 1.51 1.06
CA PHE A 64 -0.94 2.33 1.76
C PHE A 64 -0.87 3.77 1.25
N TYR A 65 -1.61 4.12 0.20
CA TYR A 65 -1.60 5.49 -0.32
C TYR A 65 -2.06 6.50 0.74
N ARG A 66 -1.24 7.52 1.04
CA ARG A 66 -1.50 8.58 2.05
C ARG A 66 -1.68 8.06 3.48
N LEU A 67 -1.14 6.90 3.81
CA LEU A 67 -1.12 6.44 5.19
C LEU A 67 -0.09 7.26 5.98
N ARG A 68 -0.52 7.81 7.13
CA ARG A 68 0.38 8.51 8.08
C ARG A 68 0.94 7.57 9.16
N THR A 69 0.41 6.36 9.19
CA THR A 69 0.76 5.31 10.15
C THR A 69 1.63 4.29 9.43
N ASP A 70 2.49 3.63 10.20
CA ASP A 70 3.32 2.56 9.68
C ASP A 70 2.49 1.46 8.98
N ALA A 71 2.97 1.01 7.82
CA ALA A 71 2.26 0.04 6.99
C ALA A 71 2.11 -1.32 7.68
N ALA A 72 3.09 -1.76 8.47
CA ALA A 72 3.05 -3.03 9.17
C ALA A 72 1.95 -3.04 10.23
N VAL A 73 1.74 -1.93 10.93
CA VAL A 73 0.65 -1.78 11.91
C VAL A 73 -0.72 -1.93 11.21
N VAL A 74 -0.88 -1.35 10.03
CA VAL A 74 -2.13 -1.47 9.27
C VAL A 74 -2.36 -2.90 8.77
N VAL A 75 -1.33 -3.55 8.23
CA VAL A 75 -1.42 -4.97 7.82
C VAL A 75 -1.80 -5.86 9.00
N LEU A 76 -1.19 -5.65 10.17
CA LEU A 76 -1.49 -6.40 11.38
C LEU A 76 -2.95 -6.23 11.81
N VAL A 77 -3.44 -4.99 11.85
CA VAL A 77 -4.85 -4.70 12.19
C VAL A 77 -5.81 -5.35 11.20
N LEU A 78 -5.56 -5.21 9.89
CA LEU A 78 -6.41 -5.81 8.87
C LEU A 78 -6.42 -7.33 8.95
N THR A 79 -5.27 -7.94 9.22
CA THR A 79 -5.14 -9.38 9.44
C THR A 79 -5.98 -9.83 10.63
N LEU A 80 -5.85 -9.16 11.79
CA LEU A 80 -6.66 -9.47 12.97
C LEU A 80 -8.16 -9.38 12.68
N LEU A 81 -8.60 -8.33 11.99
CA LEU A 81 -10.00 -8.17 11.61
C LEU A 81 -10.47 -9.27 10.65
N ALA A 82 -9.64 -9.68 9.68
CA ALA A 82 -9.96 -10.75 8.74
C ALA A 82 -10.15 -12.11 9.43
N TYR A 83 -9.42 -12.37 10.53
CA TYR A 83 -9.60 -13.56 11.38
C TYR A 83 -10.77 -13.44 12.37
N GLY A 84 -11.56 -12.36 12.31
CA GLY A 84 -12.74 -12.16 13.14
C GLY A 84 -12.46 -11.54 14.51
N CYS A 85 -11.27 -10.95 14.73
CA CYS A 85 -11.00 -10.20 15.95
C CYS A 85 -11.92 -8.97 16.03
N PRO A 86 -12.64 -8.76 17.15
CA PRO A 86 -13.48 -7.58 17.29
C PRO A 86 -12.62 -6.31 17.31
N THR A 87 -13.06 -5.28 16.59
CA THR A 87 -12.41 -3.96 16.51
C THR A 87 -11.95 -3.39 17.87
N PRO A 88 -12.74 -3.43 18.97
CA PRO A 88 -12.28 -2.92 20.26
C PRO A 88 -11.10 -3.71 20.84
N ALA A 89 -10.98 -5.01 20.55
CA ALA A 89 -9.85 -5.81 21.01
C ALA A 89 -8.56 -5.44 20.27
N ALA A 90 -8.62 -5.25 18.94
CA ALA A 90 -7.48 -4.79 18.16
C ALA A 90 -7.06 -3.36 18.55
N ALA A 91 -8.01 -2.46 18.78
CA ALA A 91 -7.77 -1.10 19.27
C ALA A 91 -7.02 -1.10 20.59
N LYS A 92 -7.47 -1.92 21.55
CA LYS A 92 -6.85 -2.01 22.87
C LYS A 92 -5.50 -2.70 22.86
N ALA A 93 -5.33 -3.75 22.04
CA ALA A 93 -4.07 -4.48 21.91
C ALA A 93 -2.94 -3.62 21.31
N LEU A 94 -3.29 -2.68 20.41
CA LEU A 94 -2.33 -1.87 19.67
C LEU A 94 -2.32 -0.39 20.11
N ALA A 95 -3.07 -0.04 21.16
CA ALA A 95 -3.26 1.34 21.63
C ALA A 95 -3.69 2.32 20.52
N LEU A 96 -4.57 1.85 19.63
CA LEU A 96 -5.09 2.62 18.49
C LEU A 96 -6.51 3.10 18.77
N ASP A 97 -6.87 4.24 18.17
CA ASP A 97 -8.25 4.72 18.20
C ASP A 97 -9.15 3.85 17.29
N GLU A 98 -10.29 3.38 17.81
CA GLU A 98 -11.23 2.55 17.05
C GLU A 98 -11.73 3.20 15.75
N ARG A 99 -11.84 4.53 15.70
CA ARG A 99 -12.25 5.26 14.49
C ARG A 99 -11.18 5.16 13.41
N THR A 100 -9.91 5.14 13.79
CA THR A 100 -8.78 4.94 12.88
C THR A 100 -8.85 3.55 12.24
N ILE A 101 -9.10 2.52 13.05
CA ILE A 101 -9.26 1.15 12.56
C ILE A 101 -10.47 1.03 11.61
N LYS A 102 -11.61 1.62 11.97
CA LYS A 102 -12.80 1.66 11.09
C LYS A 102 -12.52 2.37 9.76
N SER A 103 -11.77 3.47 9.79
CA SER A 103 -11.38 4.18 8.57
C SER A 103 -10.53 3.31 7.65
N TRP A 104 -9.57 2.55 8.19
CA TRP A 104 -8.77 1.62 7.40
C TRP A 104 -9.62 0.51 6.79
N TRP A 105 -10.52 -0.09 7.58
CA TRP A 105 -11.43 -1.13 7.11
C TRP A 105 -12.37 -0.66 5.99
N GLN A 106 -12.91 0.56 6.10
CA GLN A 106 -13.74 1.14 5.03
C GLN A 106 -12.93 1.41 3.77
N ARG A 107 -11.69 1.90 3.90
CA ARG A 107 -10.79 2.13 2.77
C ARG A 107 -10.41 0.84 2.07
N THR A 108 -10.21 -0.27 2.81
CA THR A 108 -10.00 -1.58 2.21
C THR A 108 -11.22 -2.05 1.42
N GLY A 109 -12.43 -1.87 1.97
CA GLY A 109 -13.67 -2.20 1.26
C GLY A 109 -13.82 -1.43 -0.05
N ALA A 110 -13.62 -0.11 -0.02
CA ALA A 110 -13.69 0.74 -1.20
C ALA A 110 -12.60 0.41 -2.25
N HIS A 111 -11.43 -0.04 -1.81
CA HIS A 111 -10.38 -0.50 -2.73
C HIS A 111 -10.76 -1.82 -3.41
N CYS A 112 -11.31 -2.78 -2.66
CA CYS A 112 -11.79 -4.05 -3.21
C CYS A 112 -12.94 -3.87 -4.21
N GLU A 113 -13.84 -2.92 -3.96
CA GLU A 113 -14.95 -2.60 -4.86
C GLU A 113 -14.47 -2.11 -6.24
N SER A 114 -13.30 -1.46 -6.30
CA SER A 114 -12.72 -1.02 -7.58
C SER A 114 -12.27 -2.16 -8.50
N PHE A 115 -12.13 -3.38 -7.97
CA PHE A 115 -11.80 -4.59 -8.74
C PHE A 115 -13.04 -5.42 -9.12
N HIS A 116 -14.23 -5.11 -8.60
CA HIS A 116 -15.49 -5.80 -8.93
C HIS A 116 -16.29 -5.04 -10.00
N LYS A 117 -15.80 -5.10 -11.24
CA LYS A 117 -16.55 -4.74 -12.45
C LYS A 117 -16.29 -5.71 -13.58
#